data_AF-A0A7V0W7T5-F1
#
_entry.id   AF-A0A7V0W7T5-F1
#
_cell.length_a   1.000
_cell.length_b   1.000
_cell.length_c   1.000
_cell.angle_alpha   90.00
_cell.angle_beta   90.00
_cell.angle_gamma   90.00
#
_symmetry.space_group_name_H-M   'P 1'
#
loop_
_entity.id
_entity.type
_entity.pdbx_description
1 polymer ?
#
loop_
_entity_poly.entity_id
_entity_poly.type
_entity_poly.pdbx_seq_one_letter_code
_entity_poly.pdbx_strand_id
1 'polypeptide(L)'
;MGQKISGFEKEISGCSLTGFICEDGKRINGEAIIRSIASMNERSNGLGGGFAAYGIYPEMKDFYALHILYEDREAKEEAERILNESLLIELKDKIPTRKTKRITRPPLLMRYFVGMDENRLFELETSEEDYIVHIVMKINTEVKGAYVFSSGKNMGTFKAVGFPDEVGKFYRLEEYEGYLWIAHGRFPTNTPGWWGGAHPFTLLDFSVVHNGEISSYGINRRYLEMFGYQCTLMTDTEVMAYLFDLLLRRHHLPIEIACKVLAPPTWEEIDRGDGHMELIKALRIVYGSALVNGPFSILLAHKNGLIGLNDRIKLRPLIAARKGETLYMASEEAGIREICSSPDRVWAPKAGEPVIGWLREGHLSEFESSRARIPDREESKPMYSVPGVC
;
A
#
# COMPACT_ATOMS: atom_id res chain seq x y z
N MET A 1 44.44 30.04 11.30
CA MET A 1 43.74 29.61 10.06
C MET A 1 42.67 28.62 10.50
N GLY A 2 41.48 29.12 10.85
CA GLY A 2 40.42 28.30 11.44
C GLY A 2 39.73 27.44 10.39
N GLN A 3 39.72 26.12 10.59
CA GLN A 3 38.91 25.21 9.80
C GLN A 3 37.44 25.54 10.01
N LYS A 4 36.75 25.93 8.94
CA LYS A 4 35.29 25.97 8.90
C LYS A 4 34.79 24.54 9.10
N ILE A 5 34.19 24.28 10.24
CA ILE A 5 33.30 23.14 10.46
C ILE A 5 32.16 23.33 9.46
N SER A 6 32.15 22.54 8.39
CA SER A 6 31.03 22.49 7.45
C SER A 6 29.80 22.07 8.24
N GLY A 7 28.84 23.00 8.38
CA GLY A 7 27.58 22.73 9.04
C GLY A 7 26.90 21.54 8.36
N PHE A 8 26.54 20.53 9.14
CA PHE A 8 25.48 19.62 8.72
C PHE A 8 24.21 20.46 8.64
N GLU A 9 23.88 20.98 7.46
CA GLU A 9 22.53 21.42 7.16
C GLU A 9 21.64 20.19 7.24
N LYS A 10 20.97 20.02 8.38
CA LYS A 10 19.90 19.05 8.53
C LYS A 10 18.79 19.51 7.58
N GLU A 11 18.66 18.90 6.41
CA GLU A 11 17.51 19.14 5.53
C GLU A 11 16.23 18.81 6.31
N ILE A 12 15.50 19.85 6.70
CA ILE A 12 14.19 19.73 7.35
C ILE A 12 13.16 19.57 6.24
N SER A 13 13.02 18.36 5.72
CA SER A 13 11.94 18.01 4.82
C SER A 13 11.37 16.65 5.24
N GLY A 14 10.19 16.29 4.74
CA GLY A 14 9.50 15.09 5.20
C GLY A 14 8.38 14.73 4.26
N CYS A 15 8.19 13.44 3.98
CA CYS A 15 7.40 12.95 2.86
C CYS A 15 6.02 13.61 2.65
N SER A 16 5.57 13.55 1.40
CA SER A 16 4.22 13.93 0.99
C SER A 16 3.45 12.69 0.53
N LEU A 17 2.17 12.61 0.88
CA LEU A 17 1.22 11.67 0.30
C LEU A 17 -0.03 12.41 -0.14
N THR A 18 -0.66 11.92 -1.19
CA THR A 18 -2.00 12.32 -1.63
C THR A 18 -2.69 11.15 -2.31
N GLY A 19 -4.01 11.13 -2.28
CA GLY A 19 -4.80 10.14 -2.97
C GLY A 19 -6.26 10.54 -3.04
N PHE A 20 -6.96 9.95 -4.00
CA PHE A 20 -8.40 10.08 -4.10
C PHE A 20 -9.03 8.78 -4.63
N ILE A 21 -10.30 8.60 -4.30
CA ILE A 21 -11.16 7.55 -4.86
C ILE A 21 -12.48 8.18 -5.31
N CYS A 22 -12.89 7.87 -6.53
CA CYS A 22 -14.23 8.11 -7.04
C CYS A 22 -15.09 6.89 -6.70
N GLU A 23 -15.94 7.02 -5.69
CA GLU A 23 -16.74 5.92 -5.13
C GLU A 23 -17.79 5.40 -6.11
N ASP A 24 -18.14 6.19 -7.13
CA ASP A 24 -19.00 5.80 -8.25
C ASP A 24 -18.28 5.02 -9.36
N GLY A 25 -16.97 4.81 -9.22
CA GLY A 25 -16.15 4.14 -10.23
C GLY A 25 -15.80 5.01 -11.42
N LYS A 26 -16.12 6.32 -11.38
CA LYS A 26 -15.70 7.24 -12.42
C LYS A 26 -14.18 7.26 -12.52
N ARG A 27 -13.65 6.97 -13.71
CA ARG A 27 -12.22 7.01 -13.97
C ARG A 27 -11.78 8.43 -14.32
N ILE A 28 -10.72 8.88 -13.68
CA ILE A 28 -10.08 10.18 -13.86
C ILE A 28 -8.65 9.93 -14.34
N ASN A 29 -8.17 10.78 -15.25
CA ASN A 29 -6.80 10.67 -15.74
C ASN A 29 -5.76 11.02 -14.65
N GLY A 30 -4.53 10.54 -14.82
CA GLY A 30 -3.46 10.73 -13.83
C GLY A 30 -2.98 12.18 -13.65
N GLU A 31 -3.35 13.13 -14.51
CA GLU A 31 -2.92 14.53 -14.39
C GLU A 31 -3.38 15.16 -13.07
N ALA A 32 -4.58 14.80 -12.61
CA ALA A 32 -5.09 15.28 -11.33
C ALA A 32 -4.13 14.91 -10.17
N ILE A 33 -3.81 13.62 -10.01
CA ILE A 33 -2.95 13.19 -8.91
C ILE A 33 -1.53 13.77 -9.04
N ILE A 34 -1.02 13.95 -10.27
CA ILE A 34 0.28 14.58 -10.54
C ILE A 34 0.30 16.02 -10.00
N ARG A 35 -0.71 16.85 -10.33
CA ARG A 35 -0.78 18.23 -9.84
C ARG A 35 -0.90 18.29 -8.32
N SER A 36 -1.71 17.41 -7.74
CA SER A 36 -1.91 17.30 -6.29
C SER A 36 -0.62 17.02 -5.53
N ILE A 37 0.20 16.07 -5.98
CA ILE A 37 1.47 15.77 -5.31
C ILE A 37 2.52 16.85 -5.59
N ALA A 38 2.52 17.44 -6.79
CA ALA A 38 3.45 18.49 -7.19
C ALA A 38 3.32 19.76 -6.33
N SER A 39 2.11 20.09 -5.87
CA SER A 39 1.87 21.23 -4.98
C SER A 39 2.52 21.05 -3.60
N MET A 40 2.99 19.84 -3.28
CA MET A 40 3.69 19.50 -2.04
C MET A 40 5.16 19.14 -2.30
N ASN A 41 5.74 19.54 -3.43
CA ASN A 41 7.13 19.21 -3.78
C ASN A 41 8.16 19.71 -2.74
N GLU A 42 7.88 20.80 -2.02
CA GLU A 42 8.76 21.32 -0.94
C GLU A 42 8.98 20.32 0.22
N ARG A 43 8.06 19.37 0.37
CA ARG A 43 8.14 18.25 1.33
C ARG A 43 9.06 17.11 0.90
N SER A 44 9.53 17.13 -0.35
CA SER A 44 10.28 16.03 -0.96
C SER A 44 11.66 16.53 -1.41
N ASN A 45 12.64 15.63 -1.54
CA ASN A 45 13.97 15.98 -2.06
C ASN A 45 14.29 15.34 -3.42
N GLY A 46 13.29 14.74 -4.07
CA GLY A 46 13.45 14.14 -5.39
C GLY A 46 14.21 12.81 -5.41
N LEU A 47 14.44 12.18 -4.26
CA LEU A 47 15.10 10.87 -4.18
C LEU A 47 14.13 9.67 -4.28
N GLY A 48 12.85 9.94 -4.51
CA GLY A 48 11.86 8.91 -4.81
C GLY A 48 10.47 9.52 -5.02
N GLY A 49 9.82 9.14 -6.11
CA GLY A 49 8.46 9.51 -6.41
C GLY A 49 7.72 8.32 -6.98
N GLY A 50 6.42 8.23 -6.71
CA GLY A 50 5.61 7.19 -7.31
C GLY A 50 4.13 7.32 -7.09
N PHE A 51 3.41 6.47 -7.82
CA PHE A 51 1.97 6.45 -7.94
C PHE A 51 1.49 5.00 -7.94
N ALA A 52 0.29 4.75 -7.43
CA ALA A 52 -0.47 3.55 -7.73
C ALA A 52 -1.88 3.95 -8.16
N ALA A 53 -2.43 3.20 -9.10
CA ALA A 53 -3.70 3.51 -9.73
C ALA A 53 -4.51 2.25 -10.01
N TYR A 54 -5.84 2.36 -9.90
CA TYR A 54 -6.78 1.26 -10.05
C TYR A 54 -7.83 1.58 -11.10
N GLY A 55 -8.25 0.56 -11.86
CA GLY A 55 -9.12 0.72 -13.03
C GLY A 55 -8.39 1.05 -14.33
N ILE A 56 -7.06 1.00 -14.31
CA ILE A 56 -6.18 1.47 -15.39
C ILE A 56 -5.93 0.43 -16.49
N TYR A 57 -6.34 -0.83 -16.27
CA TYR A 57 -6.19 -1.93 -17.22
C TYR A 57 -7.53 -2.61 -17.48
N PRO A 58 -8.54 -1.88 -18.00
CA PRO A 58 -9.90 -2.41 -18.16
C PRO A 58 -9.97 -3.65 -19.05
N GLU A 59 -9.15 -3.72 -20.10
CA GLU A 59 -9.14 -4.85 -21.03
C GLU A 59 -8.39 -6.07 -20.50
N MET A 60 -7.58 -5.89 -19.47
CA MET A 60 -6.80 -6.96 -18.82
C MET A 60 -7.19 -7.11 -17.34
N LYS A 61 -8.43 -6.75 -16.98
CA LYS A 61 -8.87 -6.61 -15.59
C LYS A 61 -8.81 -7.91 -14.78
N ASP A 62 -8.89 -9.05 -15.47
CA ASP A 62 -8.94 -10.38 -14.84
C ASP A 62 -7.54 -11.01 -14.68
N PHE A 63 -6.51 -10.39 -15.26
CA PHE A 63 -5.12 -10.81 -15.16
C PHE A 63 -4.37 -10.01 -14.10
N TYR A 64 -3.38 -10.64 -13.44
CA TYR A 64 -2.45 -9.90 -12.60
C TYR A 64 -1.49 -9.11 -13.48
N ALA A 65 -1.32 -7.83 -13.18
CA ALA A 65 -0.34 -6.96 -13.82
C ALA A 65 0.95 -6.94 -13.00
N LEU A 66 1.88 -7.83 -13.35
CA LEU A 66 3.22 -7.83 -12.76
C LEU A 66 4.05 -6.71 -13.41
N HIS A 67 4.34 -5.64 -12.68
CA HIS A 67 5.33 -4.66 -13.13
C HIS A 67 6.69 -5.04 -12.55
N ILE A 68 7.68 -5.22 -13.43
CA ILE A 68 9.01 -5.69 -13.06
C ILE A 68 10.06 -4.74 -13.58
N LEU A 69 10.98 -4.40 -12.69
CA LEU A 69 12.17 -3.63 -12.96
C LEU A 69 13.34 -4.60 -13.14
N TYR A 70 14.13 -4.41 -14.19
CA TYR A 70 15.38 -5.14 -14.40
C TYR A 70 16.56 -4.19 -14.56
N GLU A 71 17.64 -4.45 -13.83
CA GLU A 71 18.90 -3.72 -13.93
C GLU A 71 19.61 -3.99 -15.27
N ASP A 72 19.55 -5.24 -15.75
CA ASP A 72 20.17 -5.68 -16.99
C ASP A 72 19.35 -6.78 -17.70
N ARG A 73 19.91 -7.32 -18.79
CA ARG A 73 19.27 -8.35 -19.60
C ARG A 73 19.32 -9.74 -18.94
N GLU A 74 20.36 -10.03 -18.17
CA GLU A 74 20.53 -11.33 -17.53
C GLU A 74 19.48 -11.53 -16.43
N ALA A 75 19.28 -10.51 -15.59
CA ALA A 75 18.22 -10.48 -14.59
C ALA A 75 16.82 -10.66 -15.22
N LYS A 76 16.61 -10.05 -16.39
CA LYS A 76 15.37 -10.20 -17.14
C LYS A 76 15.16 -11.63 -17.64
N GLU A 77 16.19 -12.24 -18.24
CA GLU A 77 16.11 -13.61 -18.76
C GLU A 77 15.87 -14.62 -17.65
N GLU A 78 16.51 -14.46 -16.49
CA GLU A 78 16.32 -15.34 -15.33
C GLU A 78 14.91 -15.22 -14.75
N ALA A 79 14.41 -14.00 -14.52
CA ALA A 79 13.05 -13.80 -14.04
C ALA A 79 12.00 -14.31 -15.03
N GLU A 80 12.22 -14.10 -16.34
CA GLU A 80 11.30 -14.60 -17.36
C GLU A 80 11.29 -16.13 -17.42
N ARG A 81 12.39 -16.81 -17.10
CA ARG A 81 12.38 -18.27 -16.95
C ARG A 81 11.39 -18.71 -15.87
N ILE A 82 11.48 -18.08 -14.69
CA ILE A 82 10.53 -18.34 -13.58
C ILE A 82 9.10 -18.05 -14.01
N LEU A 83 8.84 -16.90 -14.64
CA LEU A 83 7.49 -16.53 -15.08
C LEU A 83 6.91 -17.53 -16.10
N ASN A 84 7.68 -17.92 -17.12
CA ASN A 84 7.22 -18.85 -18.16
C ASN A 84 7.01 -20.27 -17.62
N GLU A 85 7.80 -20.69 -16.63
CA GLU A 85 7.63 -21.99 -15.98
C GLU A 85 6.48 -22.01 -14.96
N SER A 86 6.09 -20.85 -14.42
CA SER A 86 5.12 -20.74 -13.33
C SER A 86 3.74 -20.24 -13.75
N LEU A 87 3.62 -19.43 -14.80
CA LEU A 87 2.42 -18.64 -15.10
C LEU A 87 2.06 -18.67 -16.59
N LEU A 88 0.80 -18.38 -16.89
CA LEU A 88 0.31 -18.19 -18.25
C LEU A 88 0.41 -16.70 -18.61
N ILE A 89 1.36 -16.34 -19.49
CA ILE A 89 1.57 -14.93 -19.89
C ILE A 89 0.65 -14.60 -21.07
N GLU A 90 -0.36 -13.76 -20.82
CA GLU A 90 -1.27 -13.28 -21.86
C GLU A 90 -0.63 -12.14 -22.67
N LEU A 91 -0.02 -11.18 -21.97
CA LEU A 91 0.65 -10.04 -22.60
C LEU A 91 1.94 -9.71 -21.87
N LYS A 92 2.98 -9.44 -22.64
CA LYS A 92 4.27 -8.94 -22.17
C LYS A 92 4.64 -7.70 -22.97
N ASP A 93 4.83 -6.60 -22.28
CA ASP A 93 5.09 -5.31 -22.91
C ASP A 93 6.04 -4.44 -22.07
N LYS A 94 6.67 -3.46 -22.70
CA LYS A 94 7.35 -2.42 -21.95
C LYS A 94 6.32 -1.52 -21.29
N ILE A 95 6.61 -1.03 -20.09
CA ILE A 95 5.78 0.02 -19.51
C ILE A 95 5.95 1.28 -20.37
N PRO A 96 4.85 1.88 -20.89
CA PRO A 96 4.91 3.11 -21.67
C PRO A 96 5.64 4.22 -20.90
N THR A 97 6.69 4.77 -21.51
CA THR A 97 7.49 5.83 -20.89
C THR A 97 7.85 6.92 -21.90
N ARG A 98 8.20 8.10 -21.39
CA ARG A 98 8.64 9.28 -22.14
C ARG A 98 9.96 9.78 -21.59
N LYS A 99 10.85 10.27 -22.45
CA LYS A 99 12.10 10.91 -22.00
C LYS A 99 11.79 12.19 -21.22
N THR A 100 12.39 12.34 -20.03
CA THR A 100 12.36 13.57 -19.24
C THR A 100 13.79 14.07 -18.99
N LYS A 101 13.95 15.33 -18.57
CA LYS A 101 15.28 15.91 -18.36
C LYS A 101 16.00 15.32 -17.16
N ARG A 102 15.25 14.93 -16.12
CA ARG A 102 15.80 14.49 -14.83
C ARG A 102 15.96 12.97 -14.72
N ILE A 103 15.18 12.19 -15.49
CA ILE A 103 15.26 10.72 -15.49
C ILE A 103 16.08 10.27 -16.70
N THR A 104 17.38 10.07 -16.50
CA THR A 104 18.36 9.87 -17.59
C THR A 104 18.76 8.41 -17.81
N ARG A 105 18.63 7.55 -16.79
CA ARG A 105 19.02 6.13 -16.84
C ARG A 105 17.97 5.25 -16.16
N PRO A 106 16.76 5.15 -16.74
CA PRO A 106 15.77 4.23 -16.21
C PRO A 106 16.24 2.77 -16.42
N PRO A 107 15.96 1.87 -15.47
CA PRO A 107 16.11 0.44 -15.66
C PRO A 107 15.16 -0.06 -16.75
N LEU A 108 15.27 -1.34 -17.11
CA LEU A 108 14.30 -1.97 -18.00
C LEU A 108 12.98 -2.15 -17.24
N LEU A 109 11.91 -1.50 -17.71
CA LEU A 109 10.60 -1.52 -17.09
C LEU A 109 9.65 -2.33 -17.97
N MET A 110 9.23 -3.49 -17.47
CA MET A 110 8.35 -4.42 -18.16
C MET A 110 7.07 -4.61 -17.37
N ARG A 111 5.97 -4.86 -18.07
CA ARG A 111 4.71 -5.33 -17.49
C ARG A 111 4.33 -6.66 -18.12
N TYR A 112 3.85 -7.57 -17.28
CA TYR A 112 3.36 -8.88 -17.66
C TYR A 112 1.94 -9.03 -17.14
N PHE A 113 1.01 -9.33 -18.03
CA PHE A 113 -0.35 -9.70 -17.68
C PHE A 113 -0.41 -11.22 -17.65
N VAL A 114 -0.67 -11.76 -16.47
CA VAL A 114 -0.52 -13.19 -16.21
C VAL A 114 -1.79 -13.78 -15.61
N GLY A 115 -2.11 -14.98 -16.06
CA GLY A 115 -3.11 -15.87 -15.48
C GLY A 115 -2.45 -17.14 -14.93
N MET A 116 -3.27 -18.09 -14.51
CA MET A 116 -2.81 -19.34 -13.90
C MET A 116 -3.52 -20.54 -14.51
N ASP A 117 -2.83 -21.68 -14.46
CA ASP A 117 -3.44 -22.98 -14.71
C ASP A 117 -4.13 -23.47 -13.42
N GLU A 118 -5.46 -23.57 -13.46
CA GLU A 118 -6.27 -24.04 -12.34
C GLU A 118 -5.89 -25.45 -11.87
N ASN A 119 -5.47 -26.33 -12.79
CA ASN A 119 -5.05 -27.69 -12.42
C ASN A 119 -3.80 -27.66 -11.54
N ARG A 120 -2.85 -26.77 -11.86
CA ARG A 120 -1.64 -26.60 -11.06
C ARG A 120 -1.95 -26.05 -9.67
N LEU A 121 -2.87 -25.10 -9.56
CA LEU A 121 -3.30 -24.57 -8.26
C LEU A 121 -3.96 -25.64 -7.41
N PHE A 122 -4.80 -26.47 -8.02
CA PHE A 122 -5.43 -27.62 -7.37
C PHE A 122 -4.39 -28.63 -6.88
N GLU A 123 -3.42 -29.02 -7.71
CA GLU A 123 -2.34 -29.94 -7.35
C GLU A 123 -1.45 -29.42 -6.20
N LEU A 124 -1.24 -28.10 -6.14
CA LEU A 124 -0.45 -27.45 -5.09
C LEU A 124 -1.26 -27.09 -3.83
N GLU A 125 -2.57 -27.35 -3.83
CA GLU A 125 -3.49 -26.99 -2.75
C GLU A 125 -3.35 -25.52 -2.31
N THR A 126 -3.22 -24.60 -3.28
CA THR A 126 -2.94 -23.19 -3.01
C THR A 126 -3.90 -22.24 -3.73
N SER A 127 -4.09 -21.05 -3.16
CA SER A 127 -4.92 -20.01 -3.78
C SER A 127 -4.14 -19.30 -4.88
N GLU A 128 -4.87 -18.71 -5.84
CA GLU A 128 -4.29 -17.86 -6.89
C GLU A 128 -3.43 -16.74 -6.28
N GLU A 129 -3.92 -16.12 -5.22
CA GLU A 129 -3.27 -15.02 -4.51
C GLU A 129 -1.99 -15.47 -3.78
N ASP A 130 -2.03 -16.59 -3.04
CA ASP A 130 -0.83 -17.12 -2.37
C ASP A 130 0.24 -17.57 -3.37
N TYR A 131 -0.17 -18.10 -4.52
CA TYR A 131 0.75 -18.47 -5.58
C TYR A 131 1.43 -17.23 -6.19
N ILE A 132 0.70 -16.15 -6.48
CA ILE A 132 1.33 -14.88 -6.91
C ILE A 132 2.29 -14.36 -5.85
N VAL A 133 1.88 -14.33 -4.57
CA VAL A 133 2.75 -13.87 -3.49
C VAL A 133 4.03 -14.70 -3.45
N HIS A 134 3.95 -16.02 -3.58
CA HIS A 134 5.11 -16.89 -3.65
C HIS A 134 6.04 -16.55 -4.83
N ILE A 135 5.50 -16.37 -6.04
CA ILE A 135 6.30 -16.00 -7.21
C ILE A 135 6.94 -14.62 -7.05
N VAL A 136 6.22 -13.63 -6.51
CA VAL A 136 6.74 -12.29 -6.22
C VAL A 136 7.92 -12.37 -5.25
N MET A 137 7.75 -13.09 -4.14
CA MET A 137 8.81 -13.26 -3.13
C MET A 137 10.02 -13.98 -3.71
N LYS A 138 9.80 -15.05 -4.49
CA LYS A 138 10.85 -15.81 -5.16
C LYS A 138 11.67 -14.93 -6.11
N ILE A 139 11.02 -14.19 -7.00
CA ILE A 139 11.75 -13.29 -7.92
C ILE A 139 12.51 -12.22 -7.14
N ASN A 140 11.87 -11.59 -6.15
CA ASN A 140 12.47 -10.50 -5.36
C ASN A 140 13.61 -10.95 -4.43
N THR A 141 13.76 -12.25 -4.17
CA THR A 141 14.83 -12.80 -3.32
C THR A 141 15.92 -13.50 -4.13
N GLU A 142 15.55 -14.30 -5.12
CA GLU A 142 16.47 -15.20 -5.82
C GLU A 142 17.07 -14.57 -7.08
N VAL A 143 16.36 -13.65 -7.74
CA VAL A 143 16.81 -13.04 -9.00
C VAL A 143 17.45 -11.68 -8.75
N LYS A 144 18.78 -11.66 -8.64
CA LYS A 144 19.54 -10.40 -8.53
C LYS A 144 19.27 -9.50 -9.72
N GLY A 145 19.02 -8.22 -9.44
CA GLY A 145 18.75 -7.22 -10.46
C GLY A 145 17.33 -7.25 -11.04
N ALA A 146 16.44 -8.12 -10.53
CA ALA A 146 15.02 -8.10 -10.85
C ALA A 146 14.19 -7.71 -9.62
N TYR A 147 13.14 -6.92 -9.84
CA TYR A 147 12.24 -6.52 -8.75
C TYR A 147 10.81 -6.34 -9.24
N VAL A 148 9.90 -7.19 -8.75
CA VAL A 148 8.45 -7.08 -8.94
C VAL A 148 7.93 -6.02 -7.98
N PHE A 149 7.41 -4.94 -8.56
CA PHE A 149 7.04 -3.73 -7.82
C PHE A 149 5.57 -3.35 -7.93
N SER A 150 4.78 -4.18 -8.63
CA SER A 150 3.31 -4.18 -8.74
C SER A 150 2.89 -5.62 -9.05
N SER A 151 1.81 -6.12 -8.45
CA SER A 151 1.34 -7.49 -8.71
C SER A 151 -0.18 -7.69 -8.59
N GLY A 152 -0.98 -6.63 -8.71
CA GLY A 152 -2.44 -6.69 -8.57
C GLY A 152 -3.20 -6.82 -9.89
N LYS A 153 -4.50 -7.13 -9.79
CA LYS A 153 -5.42 -7.12 -10.94
C LYS A 153 -5.99 -5.73 -11.18
N ASN A 154 -6.15 -5.33 -12.45
CA ASN A 154 -6.67 -4.03 -12.88
C ASN A 154 -6.03 -2.81 -12.16
N MET A 155 -4.76 -2.92 -11.77
CA MET A 155 -4.03 -1.89 -11.06
C MET A 155 -2.57 -1.89 -11.47
N GLY A 156 -1.88 -0.78 -11.26
CA GLY A 156 -0.46 -0.67 -11.54
C GLY A 156 0.22 0.34 -10.63
N THR A 157 1.45 0.03 -10.26
CA THR A 157 2.34 0.96 -9.55
C THR A 157 3.39 1.50 -10.50
N PHE A 158 3.76 2.76 -10.32
CA PHE A 158 4.72 3.50 -11.12
C PHE A 158 5.66 4.21 -10.16
N LYS A 159 6.93 3.81 -10.11
CA LYS A 159 7.90 4.35 -9.16
C LYS A 159 9.23 4.63 -9.83
N ALA A 160 9.92 5.68 -9.39
CA ALA A 160 11.23 6.03 -9.90
C ALA A 160 11.99 6.91 -8.89
N VAL A 161 13.31 7.02 -9.10
CA VAL A 161 14.10 8.09 -8.44
C VAL A 161 13.82 9.40 -9.17
N GLY A 162 13.21 10.35 -8.47
CA GLY A 162 12.84 11.66 -9.02
C GLY A 162 11.75 12.34 -8.20
N PHE A 163 11.43 13.58 -8.55
CA PHE A 163 10.24 14.27 -8.00
C PHE A 163 8.97 13.66 -8.60
N PRO A 164 7.88 13.52 -7.83
CA PRO A 164 6.64 12.90 -8.30
C PRO A 164 6.09 13.47 -9.60
N ASP A 165 6.17 14.79 -9.81
CA ASP A 165 5.68 15.43 -11.04
C ASP A 165 6.44 14.99 -12.29
N GLU A 166 7.76 14.78 -12.16
CA GLU A 166 8.59 14.25 -13.25
C GLU A 166 8.37 12.75 -13.45
N VAL A 167 8.14 12.01 -12.36
CA VAL A 167 7.81 10.57 -12.42
C VAL A 167 6.48 10.35 -13.15
N GLY A 168 5.47 11.17 -12.87
CA GLY A 168 4.18 11.10 -13.54
C GLY A 168 4.28 11.33 -15.05
N LYS A 169 5.01 12.38 -15.47
CA LYS A 169 5.28 12.66 -16.90
C LYS A 169 6.10 11.55 -17.56
N PHE A 170 7.08 10.98 -16.85
CA PHE A 170 7.91 9.89 -17.35
C PHE A 170 7.08 8.65 -17.66
N TYR A 171 6.13 8.28 -16.79
CA TYR A 171 5.24 7.15 -16.98
C TYR A 171 3.99 7.46 -17.82
N ARG A 172 3.86 8.70 -18.32
CA ARG A 172 2.71 9.14 -19.14
C ARG A 172 1.38 8.92 -18.42
N LEU A 173 1.32 9.20 -17.12
CA LEU A 173 0.14 8.90 -16.30
C LEU A 173 -1.12 9.64 -16.76
N GLU A 174 -0.96 10.74 -17.50
CA GLU A 174 -2.05 11.46 -18.14
C GLU A 174 -2.83 10.62 -19.18
N GLU A 175 -2.25 9.50 -19.65
CA GLU A 175 -2.86 8.60 -20.64
C GLU A 175 -3.61 7.41 -19.99
N TYR A 176 -3.50 7.25 -18.68
CA TYR A 176 -4.22 6.24 -17.92
C TYR A 176 -5.42 6.89 -17.24
N GLU A 177 -6.53 6.16 -17.18
CA GLU A 177 -7.72 6.57 -16.44
C GLU A 177 -8.00 5.55 -15.34
N GLY A 178 -8.12 6.02 -14.10
CA GLY A 178 -8.37 5.18 -12.93
C GLY A 178 -9.39 5.80 -11.99
N TYR A 179 -10.14 4.96 -11.27
CA TYR A 179 -11.12 5.42 -10.27
C TYR A 179 -10.47 5.70 -8.91
N LEU A 180 -9.24 5.22 -8.70
CA LEU A 180 -8.47 5.41 -7.47
C LEU A 180 -7.04 5.71 -7.84
N TRP A 181 -6.48 6.77 -7.25
CA TRP A 181 -5.07 7.13 -7.35
C TRP A 181 -4.48 7.40 -5.96
N ILE A 182 -3.26 6.94 -5.73
CA ILE A 182 -2.42 7.37 -4.61
C ILE A 182 -1.04 7.76 -5.13
N ALA A 183 -0.40 8.73 -4.49
CA ALA A 183 0.91 9.23 -4.84
C ALA A 183 1.76 9.53 -3.61
N HIS A 184 3.08 9.50 -3.81
CA HIS A 184 4.03 9.78 -2.75
C HIS A 184 5.28 10.49 -3.27
N GLY A 185 5.71 11.52 -2.55
CA GLY A 185 7.03 12.14 -2.67
C GLY A 185 7.88 11.78 -1.46
N ARG A 186 9.00 11.07 -1.71
CA ARG A 186 9.87 10.51 -0.67
C ARG A 186 10.98 11.47 -0.30
N PHE A 187 11.25 11.51 1.01
CA PHE A 187 12.47 12.03 1.61
C PHE A 187 13.15 10.89 2.38
N PRO A 188 14.18 10.21 1.82
CA PRO A 188 14.88 9.15 2.52
C PRO A 188 15.75 9.71 3.65
N THR A 189 15.54 9.22 4.87
CA THR A 189 16.39 9.53 6.03
C THR A 189 17.48 8.50 6.27
N ASN A 190 17.25 7.23 5.90
CA ASN A 190 18.08 6.10 6.33
C ASN A 190 18.63 5.19 5.20
N THR A 191 18.16 5.33 3.95
CA THR A 191 18.60 4.46 2.82
C THR A 191 18.86 5.24 1.53
N PRO A 192 19.86 4.87 0.70
CA PRO A 192 20.09 5.48 -0.60
C PRO A 192 18.83 5.45 -1.48
N GLY A 193 18.61 6.52 -2.25
CA GLY A 193 17.54 6.57 -3.23
C GLY A 193 17.81 5.57 -4.36
N TRP A 194 16.94 4.58 -4.51
CA TRP A 194 16.92 3.65 -5.64
C TRP A 194 15.47 3.37 -6.04
N TRP A 195 15.27 2.89 -7.26
CA TRP A 195 13.94 2.82 -7.87
C TRP A 195 12.97 1.90 -7.13
N GLY A 196 13.43 0.71 -6.70
CA GLY A 196 12.58 -0.21 -5.94
C GLY A 196 12.26 0.25 -4.52
N GLY A 197 13.09 1.14 -3.96
CA GLY A 197 12.88 1.74 -2.64
C GLY A 197 11.92 2.94 -2.63
N ALA A 198 11.47 3.40 -3.81
CA ALA A 198 10.47 4.46 -3.90
C ALA A 198 9.06 3.90 -3.61
N HIS A 199 8.25 4.68 -2.90
CA HIS A 199 6.85 4.33 -2.63
C HIS A 199 6.00 4.62 -3.87
N PRO A 200 4.82 3.98 -4.04
CA PRO A 200 4.17 3.00 -3.15
C PRO A 200 4.85 1.63 -3.07
N PHE A 201 4.61 0.90 -1.97
CA PHE A 201 4.88 -0.54 -1.87
C PHE A 201 3.59 -1.32 -2.10
N THR A 202 3.70 -2.46 -2.78
CA THR A 202 2.53 -3.23 -3.18
C THR A 202 2.72 -4.72 -3.00
N LEU A 203 1.62 -5.40 -2.69
CA LEU A 203 1.51 -6.85 -2.77
C LEU A 203 0.08 -7.18 -3.22
N LEU A 204 -0.05 -7.92 -4.32
CA LEU A 204 -1.34 -8.12 -4.97
C LEU A 204 -1.98 -6.76 -5.30
N ASP A 205 -3.25 -6.56 -5.00
CA ASP A 205 -3.95 -5.30 -5.18
C ASP A 205 -3.76 -4.32 -4.01
N PHE A 206 -3.07 -4.67 -2.93
CA PHE A 206 -2.77 -3.71 -1.88
C PHE A 206 -1.62 -2.79 -2.30
N SER A 207 -1.81 -1.48 -2.14
CA SER A 207 -0.72 -0.50 -2.28
C SER A 207 -0.70 0.48 -1.10
N VAL A 208 0.50 0.72 -0.58
CA VAL A 208 0.72 1.57 0.60
C VAL A 208 1.70 2.68 0.29
N VAL A 209 1.31 3.90 0.62
CA VAL A 209 2.21 5.05 0.77
C VAL A 209 2.28 5.44 2.24
N HIS A 210 3.47 5.82 2.69
CA HIS A 210 3.75 6.08 4.10
C HIS A 210 4.62 7.33 4.25
N ASN A 211 4.14 8.26 5.07
CA ASN A 211 4.90 9.41 5.56
C ASN A 211 5.11 9.24 7.06
N GLY A 212 6.37 9.06 7.46
CA GLY A 212 6.70 8.70 8.84
C GLY A 212 7.98 7.87 8.94
N GLU A 213 8.20 7.32 10.14
CA GLU A 213 9.28 6.38 10.46
C GLU A 213 8.73 5.38 11.48
N ILE A 214 8.81 4.09 11.18
CA ILE A 214 8.26 3.02 12.01
C ILE A 214 9.36 2.48 12.92
N SER A 215 9.32 2.87 14.20
CA SER A 215 10.31 2.42 15.19
C SER A 215 10.19 0.94 15.53
N SER A 216 9.04 0.31 15.25
CA SER A 216 8.80 -1.12 15.47
C SER A 216 9.22 -2.02 14.30
N TYR A 217 9.87 -1.49 13.25
CA TYR A 217 10.23 -2.21 12.02
C TYR A 217 10.78 -3.63 12.27
N GLY A 218 11.76 -3.77 13.15
CA GLY A 218 12.40 -5.07 13.41
C GLY A 218 11.47 -6.12 14.03
N ILE A 219 10.52 -5.71 14.88
CA ILE A 219 9.52 -6.61 15.48
C ILE A 219 8.49 -7.00 14.42
N ASN A 220 7.98 -6.01 13.68
CA ASN A 220 6.97 -6.23 12.65
C ASN A 220 7.49 -7.13 11.52
N ARG A 221 8.74 -6.91 11.08
CA ARG A 221 9.41 -7.76 10.09
C ARG A 221 9.52 -9.22 10.58
N ARG A 222 10.03 -9.45 11.80
CA ARG A 222 10.15 -10.82 12.35
C ARG A 222 8.79 -11.50 12.47
N TYR A 223 7.76 -10.74 12.85
CA TYR A 223 6.39 -11.25 12.90
C TYR A 223 5.94 -11.72 11.52
N LEU A 224 6.13 -10.91 10.47
CA LEU A 224 5.80 -11.28 9.09
C LEU A 224 6.60 -12.49 8.58
N GLU A 225 7.90 -12.58 8.90
CA GLU A 225 8.75 -13.72 8.53
C GLU A 225 8.21 -15.05 9.09
N MET A 226 7.57 -15.05 10.26
CA MET A 226 6.90 -16.24 10.82
C MET A 226 5.69 -16.71 10.00
N PHE A 227 5.13 -15.85 9.14
CA PHE A 227 4.05 -16.18 8.21
C PHE A 227 4.55 -16.41 6.78
N GLY A 228 5.87 -16.44 6.55
CA GLY A 228 6.45 -16.75 5.23
C GLY A 228 6.62 -15.55 4.30
N TYR A 229 6.43 -14.31 4.78
CA TYR A 229 6.77 -13.12 4.02
C TYR A 229 8.28 -12.85 4.08
N GLN A 230 8.87 -12.44 2.96
CA GLN A 230 10.29 -12.08 2.87
C GLN A 230 10.44 -10.57 2.63
N CYS A 231 10.82 -9.83 3.67
CA CYS A 231 11.06 -8.39 3.57
C CYS A 231 12.50 -8.11 3.11
N THR A 232 12.70 -7.86 1.82
CA THR A 232 14.04 -7.72 1.22
C THR A 232 14.47 -6.26 1.02
N LEU A 233 13.53 -5.32 1.15
CA LEU A 233 13.71 -3.95 0.66
C LEU A 233 14.07 -2.97 1.78
N MET A 234 14.16 -3.48 3.01
CA MET A 234 14.65 -2.75 4.20
C MET A 234 13.93 -1.42 4.42
N THR A 235 12.63 -1.44 4.27
CA THR A 235 11.77 -0.27 4.36
C THR A 235 10.51 -0.58 5.17
N ASP A 236 10.18 0.34 6.05
CA ASP A 236 9.01 0.32 6.91
C ASP A 236 7.71 0.13 6.11
N THR A 237 7.66 0.69 4.90
CA THR A 237 6.46 0.68 4.06
C THR A 237 6.21 -0.70 3.41
N GLU A 238 7.26 -1.48 3.15
CA GLU A 238 7.13 -2.88 2.70
C GLU A 238 6.46 -3.71 3.80
N VAL A 239 6.93 -3.55 5.04
CA VAL A 239 6.36 -4.20 6.22
C VAL A 239 4.89 -3.81 6.39
N MET A 240 4.53 -2.54 6.17
CA MET A 240 3.12 -2.11 6.24
C MET A 240 2.24 -2.78 5.18
N ALA A 241 2.71 -2.87 3.93
CA ALA A 241 1.96 -3.54 2.86
C ALA A 241 1.71 -5.02 3.19
N TYR A 242 2.72 -5.72 3.71
CA TYR A 242 2.59 -7.13 4.07
C TYR A 242 1.77 -7.36 5.34
N LEU A 243 1.79 -6.43 6.30
CA LEU A 243 0.90 -6.48 7.46
C LEU A 243 -0.57 -6.36 7.04
N PHE A 244 -0.90 -5.48 6.10
CA PHE A 244 -2.27 -5.42 5.58
C PHE A 244 -2.67 -6.69 4.84
N ASP A 245 -1.81 -7.24 4.00
CA ASP A 245 -2.06 -8.53 3.35
C ASP A 245 -2.34 -9.64 4.38
N LEU A 246 -1.47 -9.77 5.39
CA LEU A 246 -1.63 -10.75 6.47
C LEU A 246 -2.95 -10.57 7.22
N LEU A 247 -3.25 -9.34 7.67
CA LEU A 247 -4.42 -9.07 8.51
C LEU A 247 -5.74 -9.20 7.73
N LEU A 248 -5.79 -8.73 6.48
CA LEU A 248 -7.03 -8.68 5.70
C LEU A 248 -7.26 -9.98 4.91
N ARG A 249 -6.24 -10.46 4.20
CA ARG A 249 -6.40 -11.61 3.30
C ARG A 249 -6.24 -12.93 4.03
N ARG A 250 -5.24 -13.07 4.91
CA ARG A 250 -4.96 -14.35 5.58
C ARG A 250 -5.66 -14.53 6.92
N HIS A 251 -5.77 -13.47 7.71
CA HIS A 251 -6.50 -13.50 8.98
C HIS A 251 -7.96 -13.09 8.85
N HIS A 252 -8.38 -12.61 7.67
CA HIS A 252 -9.76 -12.22 7.37
C HIS A 252 -10.34 -11.19 8.36
N LEU A 253 -9.50 -10.30 8.89
CA LEU A 253 -9.98 -9.22 9.74
C LEU A 253 -10.69 -8.16 8.89
N PRO A 254 -11.80 -7.60 9.38
CA PRO A 254 -12.37 -6.39 8.80
C PRO A 254 -11.35 -5.25 8.82
N ILE A 255 -11.40 -4.36 7.82
CA ILE A 255 -10.40 -3.29 7.68
C ILE A 255 -10.30 -2.39 8.90
N GLU A 256 -11.42 -2.07 9.56
CA GLU A 256 -11.44 -1.24 10.77
C GLU A 256 -10.75 -1.95 11.94
N ILE A 257 -10.86 -3.28 11.99
CA ILE A 257 -10.19 -4.11 12.99
C ILE A 257 -8.69 -4.18 12.69
N ALA A 258 -8.30 -4.36 11.42
CA ALA A 258 -6.89 -4.31 11.02
C ALA A 258 -6.27 -2.93 11.35
N CYS A 259 -6.96 -1.82 11.08
CA CYS A 259 -6.50 -0.49 11.48
C CYS A 259 -6.30 -0.38 12.99
N LYS A 260 -7.22 -0.93 13.79
CA LYS A 260 -7.10 -0.99 15.25
C LYS A 260 -5.98 -1.91 15.73
N VAL A 261 -5.61 -2.94 14.97
CA VAL A 261 -4.43 -3.78 15.26
C VAL A 261 -3.14 -3.00 15.04
N LEU A 262 -3.05 -2.23 13.95
CA LEU A 262 -1.85 -1.46 13.62
C LEU A 262 -1.69 -0.22 14.50
N ALA A 263 -2.80 0.50 14.79
CA ALA A 263 -2.84 1.73 15.58
C ALA A 263 -3.83 1.68 16.77
N PRO A 264 -3.75 0.69 17.69
CA PRO A 264 -4.63 0.61 18.83
C PRO A 264 -4.38 1.76 19.81
N PRO A 265 -5.41 2.17 20.57
CA PRO A 265 -5.27 3.01 21.73
C PRO A 265 -4.19 2.51 22.71
N THR A 266 -3.70 3.41 23.55
CA THR A 266 -2.81 3.10 24.66
C THR A 266 -3.50 2.24 25.71
N TRP A 267 -2.71 1.53 26.53
CA TRP A 267 -3.25 0.75 27.65
C TRP A 267 -4.05 1.63 28.62
N GLU A 268 -3.58 2.85 28.89
CA GLU A 268 -4.30 3.79 29.76
C GLU A 268 -5.67 4.18 29.19
N GLU A 269 -5.79 4.38 27.88
CA GLU A 269 -7.08 4.67 27.23
C GLU A 269 -8.00 3.45 27.24
N ILE A 270 -7.45 2.25 27.09
CA ILE A 270 -8.19 0.99 27.19
C ILE A 270 -8.74 0.81 28.61
N ASP A 271 -7.90 1.01 29.62
CA ASP A 271 -8.25 0.81 31.04
C ASP A 271 -9.24 1.86 31.55
N ARG A 272 -9.21 3.08 31.01
CA ARG A 272 -10.17 4.16 31.32
C ARG A 272 -11.49 4.04 30.55
N GLY A 273 -11.57 3.18 29.54
CA GLY A 273 -12.76 3.03 28.71
C GLY A 273 -13.91 2.33 29.44
N ASP A 274 -15.14 2.74 29.16
CA ASP A 274 -16.35 2.18 29.77
C ASP A 274 -16.63 0.76 29.26
N GLY A 275 -15.97 -0.29 29.77
CA GLY A 275 -16.34 -1.72 29.61
C GLY A 275 -16.38 -2.32 28.18
N HIS A 276 -16.36 -1.49 27.14
CA HIS A 276 -16.51 -1.82 25.72
C HIS A 276 -15.16 -2.00 25.00
N MET A 277 -14.05 -1.94 25.73
CA MET A 277 -12.68 -2.06 25.18
C MET A 277 -12.12 -3.48 25.22
N GLU A 278 -12.89 -4.50 25.62
CA GLU A 278 -12.42 -5.89 25.69
C GLU A 278 -11.93 -6.41 24.33
N LEU A 279 -12.59 -6.03 23.23
CA LEU A 279 -12.12 -6.36 21.88
C LEU A 279 -10.75 -5.73 21.60
N ILE A 280 -10.57 -4.45 21.93
CA ILE A 280 -9.30 -3.74 21.70
C ILE A 280 -8.18 -4.35 22.54
N LYS A 281 -8.47 -4.68 23.79
CA LYS A 281 -7.56 -5.39 24.69
C LYS A 281 -7.15 -6.74 24.10
N ALA A 282 -8.11 -7.54 23.65
CA ALA A 282 -7.83 -8.83 23.00
C ALA A 282 -6.97 -8.66 21.74
N LEU A 283 -7.32 -7.72 20.85
CA LEU A 283 -6.54 -7.43 19.64
C LEU A 283 -5.10 -7.04 19.96
N ARG A 284 -4.90 -6.18 20.96
CA ARG A 284 -3.57 -5.72 21.37
C ARG A 284 -2.72 -6.82 22.00
N ILE A 285 -3.35 -7.79 22.68
CA ILE A 285 -2.68 -8.99 23.20
C ILE A 285 -2.29 -9.94 22.07
N VAL A 286 -3.25 -10.28 21.20
CA VAL A 286 -3.07 -11.28 20.13
C VAL A 286 -2.11 -10.77 19.04
N TYR A 287 -2.25 -9.51 18.65
CA TYR A 287 -1.50 -8.90 17.56
C TYR A 287 -0.42 -7.93 18.03
N GLY A 288 0.09 -8.08 19.26
CA GLY A 288 1.09 -7.17 19.82
C GLY A 288 2.33 -6.98 18.95
N SER A 289 2.73 -7.99 18.19
CA SER A 289 3.87 -7.94 17.25
C SER A 289 3.53 -7.32 15.88
N ALA A 290 2.25 -7.19 15.53
CA ALA A 290 1.77 -6.47 14.34
C ALA A 290 1.62 -4.97 14.60
N LEU A 291 1.71 -4.55 15.86
CA LEU A 291 1.58 -3.18 16.29
C LEU A 291 2.59 -2.26 15.61
N VAL A 292 2.12 -1.17 15.03
CA VAL A 292 2.99 -0.19 14.38
C VAL A 292 3.23 0.97 15.35
N ASN A 293 4.49 1.16 15.73
CA ASN A 293 4.93 2.26 16.58
C ASN A 293 5.81 3.23 15.79
N GLY A 294 5.81 4.49 16.20
CA GLY A 294 6.48 5.57 15.51
C GLY A 294 5.50 6.52 14.81
N PRO A 295 5.95 7.71 14.39
CA PRO A 295 5.14 8.66 13.65
C PRO A 295 4.75 8.07 12.29
N PHE A 296 3.47 8.02 11.96
CA PHE A 296 3.05 7.66 10.60
C PHE A 296 1.72 8.27 10.19
N SER A 297 1.63 8.53 8.89
CA SER A 297 0.39 8.69 8.14
C SER A 297 0.52 7.84 6.90
N ILE A 298 -0.51 7.07 6.58
CA ILE A 298 -0.51 6.18 5.43
C ILE A 298 -1.77 6.37 4.60
N LEU A 299 -1.65 6.06 3.30
CA LEU A 299 -2.81 5.66 2.50
C LEU A 299 -2.60 4.21 2.09
N LEU A 300 -3.60 3.38 2.36
CA LEU A 300 -3.76 2.04 1.84
C LEU A 300 -4.83 2.10 0.75
N ALA A 301 -4.47 1.70 -0.47
CA ALA A 301 -5.44 1.47 -1.53
C ALA A 301 -5.53 -0.01 -1.84
N HIS A 302 -6.72 -0.44 -2.27
CA HIS A 302 -6.99 -1.76 -2.83
C HIS A 302 -8.17 -1.68 -3.81
N LYS A 303 -8.50 -2.79 -4.48
CA LYS A 303 -9.50 -2.78 -5.57
C LYS A 303 -10.90 -2.29 -5.15
N ASN A 304 -11.23 -2.35 -3.87
CA ASN A 304 -12.55 -1.94 -3.37
C ASN A 304 -12.55 -0.57 -2.66
N GLY A 305 -11.39 -0.01 -2.30
CA GLY A 305 -11.38 1.12 -1.40
C GLY A 305 -10.04 1.80 -1.18
N LEU A 306 -10.14 2.98 -0.57
CA LEU A 306 -9.02 3.82 -0.14
C LEU A 306 -9.17 4.13 1.35
N ILE A 307 -8.12 3.85 2.11
CA ILE A 307 -8.07 4.01 3.55
C ILE A 307 -6.91 4.93 3.92
N GLY A 308 -7.20 5.97 4.70
CA GLY A 308 -6.20 6.80 5.34
C GLY A 308 -6.12 6.47 6.83
N LEU A 309 -4.91 6.31 7.36
CA LEU A 309 -4.69 6.02 8.79
C LEU A 309 -3.50 6.81 9.32
N ASN A 310 -3.64 7.33 10.53
CA ASN A 310 -2.57 7.94 11.30
C ASN A 310 -2.14 7.05 12.47
N ASP A 311 -0.94 7.29 12.95
CA ASP A 311 -0.50 6.75 14.22
C ASP A 311 -1.41 7.21 15.38
N ARG A 312 -1.36 6.46 16.50
CA ARG A 312 -2.27 6.66 17.64
C ARG A 312 -2.09 7.96 18.41
N ILE A 313 -1.03 8.73 18.14
CA ILE A 313 -0.80 10.06 18.73
C ILE A 313 -0.70 11.17 17.68
N LYS A 314 -0.92 10.85 16.39
CA LYS A 314 -1.02 11.76 15.24
C LYS A 314 0.20 12.69 15.08
N LEU A 315 1.39 12.10 14.95
CA LEU A 315 2.65 12.85 14.75
C LEU A 315 2.88 13.31 13.31
N ARG A 316 2.10 12.80 12.36
CA ARG A 316 2.15 13.18 10.94
C ARG A 316 0.78 13.67 10.47
N PRO A 317 0.74 14.70 9.62
CA PRO A 317 -0.52 15.26 9.16
C PRO A 317 -1.19 14.34 8.14
N LEU A 318 -2.52 14.26 8.24
CA LEU A 318 -3.40 13.70 7.23
C LEU A 318 -4.66 14.56 7.25
N ILE A 319 -5.05 15.04 6.08
CA ILE A 319 -6.26 15.82 5.86
C ILE A 319 -7.14 14.99 4.92
N ALA A 320 -8.43 14.95 5.21
CA ALA A 320 -9.42 14.32 4.36
C ALA A 320 -10.45 15.36 3.89
N ALA A 321 -10.95 15.18 2.69
CA ALA A 321 -12.02 16.00 2.14
C ALA A 321 -12.95 15.17 1.27
N ARG A 322 -14.19 15.64 1.11
CA ARG A 322 -15.18 15.00 0.24
C ARG A 322 -15.84 16.03 -0.66
N LYS A 323 -16.04 15.66 -1.93
CA LYS A 323 -16.88 16.40 -2.87
C LYS A 323 -17.75 15.43 -3.66
N GLY A 324 -19.05 15.46 -3.42
CA GLY A 324 -19.98 14.45 -3.91
C GLY A 324 -19.49 13.04 -3.57
N GLU A 325 -19.19 12.28 -4.61
CA GLU A 325 -18.84 10.86 -4.56
C GLU A 325 -17.32 10.63 -4.61
N THR A 326 -16.53 11.69 -4.46
CA THR A 326 -15.06 11.59 -4.40
C THR A 326 -14.55 11.88 -3.00
N LEU A 327 -13.79 10.92 -2.44
CA LEU A 327 -13.01 11.11 -1.22
C LEU A 327 -11.56 11.47 -1.62
N TYR A 328 -11.02 12.49 -0.96
CA TYR A 328 -9.64 12.95 -1.12
C TYR A 328 -8.92 12.86 0.22
N MET A 329 -7.65 12.49 0.20
CA MET A 329 -6.77 12.51 1.37
C MET A 329 -5.37 12.96 0.99
N ALA A 330 -4.76 13.82 1.81
CA ALA A 330 -3.41 14.31 1.56
C ALA A 330 -2.70 14.70 2.86
N SER A 331 -1.36 14.83 2.80
CA SER A 331 -0.59 15.40 3.91
C SER A 331 -0.97 16.85 4.21
N GLU A 332 -1.34 17.62 3.19
CA GLU A 332 -1.73 19.02 3.30
C GLU A 332 -3.00 19.31 2.50
N GLU A 333 -3.84 20.21 3.01
CA GLU A 333 -5.07 20.63 2.33
C GLU A 333 -4.80 21.25 0.95
N ALA A 334 -3.64 21.88 0.77
CA ALA A 334 -3.21 22.44 -0.52
C ALA A 334 -3.21 21.39 -1.65
N GLY A 335 -2.74 20.18 -1.37
CA GLY A 335 -2.75 19.07 -2.33
C GLY A 335 -4.17 18.67 -2.75
N ILE A 336 -5.15 18.76 -1.84
CA ILE A 336 -6.56 18.52 -2.16
C ILE A 336 -7.12 19.68 -2.98
N ARG A 337 -6.87 20.93 -2.55
CA ARG A 337 -7.43 22.13 -3.19
C ARG A 337 -6.94 22.35 -4.61
N GLU A 338 -5.74 21.88 -4.94
CA GLU A 338 -5.21 21.89 -6.30
C GLU A 338 -6.09 21.11 -7.29
N ILE A 339 -6.73 20.03 -6.83
CA ILE A 339 -7.59 19.18 -7.67
C ILE A 339 -9.09 19.31 -7.36
N CYS A 340 -9.41 19.92 -6.22
CA CYS A 340 -10.77 20.15 -5.75
C CYS A 340 -10.83 21.50 -5.01
N SER A 341 -11.03 22.60 -5.76
CA SER A 341 -10.99 23.96 -5.22
C SER A 341 -12.01 24.24 -4.10
N SER A 342 -13.16 23.57 -4.14
CA SER A 342 -14.27 23.77 -3.20
C SER A 342 -14.89 22.41 -2.84
N PRO A 343 -14.30 21.69 -1.86
CA PRO A 343 -14.88 20.47 -1.31
C PRO A 343 -16.09 20.77 -0.41
N ASP A 344 -17.03 19.83 -0.33
CA ASP A 344 -18.23 19.94 0.50
C ASP A 344 -17.88 19.85 2.00
N ARG A 345 -16.85 19.07 2.32
CA ARG A 345 -16.33 18.89 3.68
C ARG A 345 -14.81 18.73 3.65
N VAL A 346 -14.14 19.32 4.63
CA VAL A 346 -12.72 19.11 4.94
C VAL A 346 -12.59 18.83 6.44
N TRP A 347 -11.78 17.84 6.81
CA TRP A 347 -11.51 17.54 8.21
C TRP A 347 -10.14 16.87 8.37
N ALA A 348 -9.60 16.95 9.58
CA ALA A 348 -8.43 16.17 9.97
C ALA A 348 -8.91 14.99 10.85
N PRO A 349 -8.73 13.71 10.45
CA PRO A 349 -9.13 12.56 11.26
C PRO A 349 -8.44 12.55 12.63
N LYS A 350 -9.05 11.95 13.65
CA LYS A 350 -8.40 11.82 14.96
C LYS A 350 -7.28 10.77 14.89
N ALA A 351 -6.42 10.77 15.89
CA ALA A 351 -5.33 9.82 15.99
C ALA A 351 -5.86 8.38 16.00
N GLY A 352 -5.26 7.48 15.22
CA GLY A 352 -5.68 6.07 15.12
C GLY A 352 -7.07 5.82 14.49
N GLU A 353 -7.85 6.85 14.14
CA GLU A 353 -9.15 6.70 13.49
C GLU A 353 -8.98 6.63 11.96
N PRO A 354 -9.40 5.55 11.29
CA PRO A 354 -9.29 5.45 9.84
C PRO A 354 -10.32 6.33 9.12
N VAL A 355 -9.93 6.88 7.98
CA VAL A 355 -10.83 7.46 6.99
C VAL A 355 -10.95 6.47 5.85
N ILE A 356 -12.18 6.09 5.48
CA ILE A 356 -12.42 5.03 4.50
C ILE A 356 -13.35 5.57 3.41
N GLY A 357 -12.98 5.32 2.16
CA GLY A 357 -13.82 5.52 0.98
C GLY A 357 -13.92 4.21 0.20
N TRP A 358 -15.13 3.83 -0.14
CA TRP A 358 -15.43 2.56 -0.79
C TRP A 358 -15.95 2.78 -2.20
N LEU A 359 -15.49 1.96 -3.14
CA LEU A 359 -16.16 1.82 -4.42
C LEU A 359 -17.56 1.24 -4.17
N ARG A 360 -18.62 1.83 -4.72
CA ARG A 360 -20.01 1.41 -4.48
C ARG A 360 -20.27 -0.05 -4.79
N GLU A 361 -19.74 -0.53 -5.89
CA GLU A 361 -19.82 -1.94 -6.28
C GLU A 361 -19.02 -2.84 -5.33
N GLY A 362 -17.92 -2.33 -4.76
CA GLY A 362 -17.07 -3.04 -3.81
C GLY A 362 -17.60 -3.05 -2.37
N HIS A 363 -18.32 -2.01 -1.95
CA HIS A 363 -18.84 -1.85 -0.58
C HIS A 363 -19.77 -2.99 -0.18
N LEU A 364 -20.66 -3.41 -1.09
CA LEU A 364 -21.56 -4.55 -0.86
C LEU A 364 -20.76 -5.84 -0.63
N SER A 365 -19.72 -6.09 -1.44
CA SER A 365 -18.91 -7.31 -1.34
C SER A 365 -18.17 -7.45 -0.01
N GLU A 366 -17.71 -6.35 0.60
CA GLU A 366 -16.92 -6.37 1.83
C GLU A 366 -17.79 -6.41 3.09
N PHE A 367 -18.94 -5.73 3.06
CA PHE A 367 -19.95 -5.80 4.11
C PHE A 367 -20.68 -7.17 4.13
N GLU A 368 -20.98 -7.74 2.96
CA GLU A 368 -21.52 -9.10 2.84
C GLU A 368 -20.47 -10.16 3.19
N SER A 369 -19.22 -9.95 2.76
CA SER A 369 -18.09 -10.79 3.17
C SER A 369 -17.86 -10.80 4.67
N SER A 370 -17.90 -9.66 5.33
CA SER A 370 -17.69 -9.57 6.78
C SER A 370 -18.88 -10.14 7.57
N ARG A 371 -20.11 -10.01 7.04
CA ARG A 371 -21.31 -10.66 7.60
C ARG A 371 -21.34 -12.17 7.44
N ALA A 372 -21.03 -12.69 6.24
CA ALA A 372 -21.02 -14.14 6.01
C ALA A 372 -19.91 -14.87 6.80
N ARG A 373 -18.87 -14.15 7.24
CA ARG A 373 -17.71 -14.70 7.95
C ARG A 373 -17.83 -14.73 9.47
N ILE A 374 -18.85 -14.07 10.04
CA ILE A 374 -19.24 -14.28 11.43
C ILE A 374 -20.46 -15.20 11.35
N PRO A 375 -20.32 -16.53 11.56
CA PRO A 375 -21.50 -17.38 11.61
C PRO A 375 -22.42 -16.80 12.69
N ASP A 376 -23.68 -16.56 12.32
CA ASP A 376 -24.73 -16.26 13.28
C ASP A 376 -24.60 -17.28 14.40
N ARG A 377 -24.25 -16.80 15.60
CA ARG A 377 -24.41 -17.60 16.81
C ARG A 377 -25.90 -17.70 17.07
N GLU A 378 -26.60 -18.49 16.27
CA GLU A 378 -27.83 -19.11 16.71
C GLU A 378 -27.49 -20.07 17.83
N GLU A 379 -27.80 -19.63 19.05
CA GLU A 379 -28.15 -20.43 20.23
C GLU A 379 -27.53 -21.83 20.35
N SER A 380 -26.21 -21.94 20.40
CA SER A 380 -25.58 -23.14 20.95
C SER A 380 -25.73 -23.11 22.47
N LYS A 381 -26.77 -23.80 22.98
CA LYS A 381 -26.93 -24.14 24.41
C LYS A 381 -25.60 -24.68 24.96
N PRO A 382 -25.22 -24.38 26.22
CA PRO A 382 -24.01 -24.93 26.80
C PRO A 382 -24.20 -26.43 27.01
N MET A 383 -23.63 -27.23 26.12
CA MET A 383 -23.32 -28.63 26.38
C MET A 383 -21.98 -28.65 27.10
N TYR A 384 -21.83 -29.57 28.06
CA TYR A 384 -20.72 -29.75 28.99
C TYR A 384 -20.81 -28.96 30.31
N SER A 385 -21.65 -29.47 31.21
CA SER A 385 -21.34 -29.46 32.64
C SER A 385 -20.16 -30.41 32.88
N VAL A 386 -19.05 -29.90 33.39
CA VAL A 386 -17.95 -30.76 33.88
C VAL A 386 -18.31 -31.20 35.30
N PRO A 387 -18.51 -32.50 35.58
CA PRO A 387 -18.70 -32.98 36.94
C PRO A 387 -17.33 -33.03 37.64
N GLY A 388 -17.31 -32.49 38.86
CA GLY A 388 -16.37 -32.73 39.96
C GLY A 388 -14.98 -33.30 39.65
N VAL A 389 -13.96 -32.52 40.00
CA VAL A 389 -12.74 -33.07 40.58
C VAL A 389 -12.51 -32.31 41.89
N CYS A 390 -12.38 -33.08 42.97
CA CYS A 390 -12.13 -32.64 44.34
C CYS A 390 -10.85 -31.81 44.50
#